data_AF-A0A0F0HU29-F1
#
_entry.id   AF-A0A0F0HU29-F1
#
_cell.length_a   1.000
_cell.length_b   1.000
_cell.length_c   1.000
_cell.angle_alpha   90.00
_cell.angle_beta   90.00
_cell.angle_gamma   90.00
#
_symmetry.space_group_name_H-M   'P 1'
#
loop_
_entity.id
_entity.type
_entity.pdbx_description
1 polymer ?
#
loop_
_entity_poly.entity_id
_entity_poly.type
_entity_poly.pdbx_seq_one_letter_code
_entity_poly.pdbx_strand_id
1 'polypeptide(L)'
;MSVHRPRRSAVPFVAVLLGLLRVLTGELLAGSTGLTAVAAAATLVLLAGVAAGVLATGRRLGARAPAIVRSGALRRRAFRTAFLPQRDPDARGRRRPRAPGAALAAA
;
A
#
# COMPACT_ATOMS: atom_id res chain seq x y z
N MET A 1 -23.08 1.10 4.85
CA MET A 1 -22.10 2.21 4.96
C MET A 1 -21.20 2.19 3.72
N SER A 2 -21.53 2.99 2.70
CA SER A 2 -20.74 3.11 1.46
C SER A 2 -19.59 4.09 1.67
N VAL A 3 -18.36 3.60 1.62
CA VAL A 3 -17.16 4.44 1.71
C VAL A 3 -16.91 5.08 0.34
N HIS A 4 -17.33 6.34 0.20
CA HIS A 4 -17.08 7.14 -0.99
C HIS A 4 -15.57 7.43 -1.08
N ARG A 5 -14.86 6.72 -1.96
CA ARG A 5 -13.44 7.02 -2.23
C ARG A 5 -13.38 8.15 -3.25
N PRO A 6 -12.79 9.32 -2.92
CA PRO A 6 -12.67 10.40 -3.88
C PRO A 6 -11.78 9.96 -5.04
N ARG A 7 -12.34 9.96 -6.25
CA ARG A 7 -11.57 9.85 -7.49
C ARG A 7 -10.78 11.15 -7.65
N ARG A 8 -9.57 11.19 -7.09
CA ARG A 8 -8.65 12.32 -7.27
C ARG A 8 -8.15 12.30 -8.71
N SER A 9 -8.83 13.09 -9.54
CA SER A 9 -8.54 13.35 -10.94
C SER A 9 -7.07 13.70 -11.13
N ALA A 10 -6.38 12.97 -12.01
CA ALA A 10 -5.03 13.33 -12.49
C ALA A 10 -5.06 14.53 -13.45
N VAL A 11 -6.24 14.85 -13.98
CA VAL A 11 -6.54 15.95 -14.91
C VAL A 11 -5.96 17.31 -14.48
N PRO A 12 -6.13 17.80 -13.23
CA PRO A 12 -5.56 19.09 -12.81
C PRO A 12 -4.02 19.10 -12.83
N PHE A 13 -3.38 17.98 -12.49
CA PHE A 13 -1.91 17.92 -12.44
C PHE A 13 -1.29 17.97 -13.84
N VAL A 14 -1.87 17.22 -14.79
CA VAL A 14 -1.43 17.23 -16.19
C VAL A 14 -1.66 18.61 -16.81
N ALA A 15 -2.80 19.25 -16.52
CA ALA A 15 -3.09 20.60 -17.01
C ALA A 15 -2.10 21.65 -16.49
N VAL A 16 -1.75 21.60 -15.20
CA VAL A 16 -0.75 22.49 -14.59
C VAL A 16 0.64 22.26 -15.21
N LEU A 17 1.03 21.01 -15.43
CA LEU A 17 2.33 20.67 -16.04
C LEU A 17 2.43 21.16 -17.49
N LEU A 18 1.36 20.97 -18.28
CA LEU A 18 1.30 21.46 -19.66
C LEU A 18 1.30 22.98 -19.72
N GLY A 19 0.62 23.66 -18.79
CA GLY A 19 0.64 25.12 -18.68
C GLY A 19 2.04 25.65 -18.36
N LEU A 20 2.74 25.06 -17.39
CA LEU A 20 4.11 25.39 -17.05
C LEU A 20 5.07 25.19 -18.23
N LEU A 21 4.94 24.06 -18.94
CA LEU A 21 5.75 23.77 -20.12
C LEU A 21 5.52 24.79 -21.24
N ARG A 22 4.27 25.21 -21.48
CA ARG A 22 3.89 26.22 -22.49
C ARG A 22 4.49 27.59 -22.18
N VAL A 23 4.40 28.03 -20.92
CA VAL A 23 4.97 29.33 -20.48
C VAL A 23 6.48 29.32 -20.61
N LEU A 24 7.15 28.25 -20.15
CA LEU A 24 8.59 28.15 -20.26
C LEU A 24 9.06 28.08 -21.70
N THR A 25 8.46 27.24 -22.55
CA THR A 25 8.87 27.18 -23.98
C THR A 25 8.67 28.52 -24.68
N GLY A 26 7.60 29.26 -24.38
CA GLY A 26 7.37 30.60 -24.92
C GLY A 26 8.43 31.63 -24.52
N GLU A 27 8.78 31.68 -23.23
CA GLU A 27 9.81 32.59 -22.69
C GLU A 27 11.23 32.22 -23.18
N LEU A 28 11.51 30.92 -23.29
CA LEU A 28 12.83 30.41 -23.68
C LEU A 28 13.16 30.67 -25.14
N LEU A 29 12.14 30.60 -26.01
CA LEU A 29 12.23 30.93 -27.44
C LEU A 29 12.41 32.44 -27.70
N ALA A 30 12.00 33.30 -26.76
CA ALA A 30 12.00 34.75 -26.95
C ALA A 30 13.32 35.45 -26.56
N GLY A 31 14.19 34.84 -25.72
CA GLY A 31 15.32 35.58 -25.17
C GLY A 31 16.60 34.82 -24.78
N SER A 32 16.70 33.51 -25.00
CA SER A 32 17.86 32.73 -24.51
C SER A 32 18.71 32.13 -25.64
N THR A 33 20.04 32.18 -25.50
CA THR A 33 20.96 31.46 -26.40
C THR A 33 20.71 29.96 -26.23
N GLY A 34 20.41 29.26 -27.34
CA GLY A 34 19.73 27.95 -27.35
C GLY A 34 20.32 26.83 -26.48
N LEU A 35 21.56 26.97 -25.98
CA LEU A 35 22.17 26.02 -25.05
C LEU A 35 21.65 26.18 -23.61
N THR A 36 21.46 27.42 -23.14
CA THR A 36 20.88 27.71 -21.81
C THR A 36 19.40 27.34 -21.77
N ALA A 37 18.72 27.55 -22.90
CA ALA A 37 17.36 27.09 -23.15
C ALA A 37 17.20 25.58 -22.92
N VAL A 38 18.00 24.80 -23.64
CA VAL A 38 17.95 23.34 -23.61
C VAL A 38 18.33 22.81 -22.23
N ALA A 39 19.33 23.41 -21.57
CA ALA A 39 19.72 23.03 -20.22
C ALA A 39 18.57 23.26 -19.22
N ALA A 40 17.92 24.43 -19.25
CA ALA A 40 16.79 24.74 -18.38
C ALA A 40 15.60 23.78 -18.62
N ALA A 41 15.29 23.50 -19.90
CA ALA A 41 14.22 22.56 -20.25
C ALA A 41 14.54 21.14 -19.73
N ALA A 42 15.77 20.67 -19.89
CA ALA A 42 16.20 19.35 -19.43
C ALA A 42 16.09 19.22 -17.90
N THR A 43 16.54 20.23 -17.14
CA THR A 43 16.41 20.25 -15.68
C THR A 43 14.96 20.17 -15.24
N LEU A 44 14.07 20.88 -15.93
CA LEU A 44 12.66 20.93 -15.59
C LEU A 44 11.93 19.61 -15.88
N VAL A 45 12.27 18.96 -17.00
CA VAL A 45 11.81 17.60 -17.30
C VAL A 45 12.26 16.62 -16.21
N LEU A 46 13.51 16.73 -15.75
CA LEU A 46 14.04 15.90 -14.68
C LEU A 46 13.27 16.10 -13.38
N LEU A 47 13.06 17.36 -12.97
CA LEU A 47 12.32 17.72 -11.76
C LEU A 47 10.86 17.26 -11.83
N ALA A 48 10.21 17.41 -12.97
CA ALA A 48 8.85 16.92 -13.19
C ALA A 48 8.78 15.39 -13.08
N GLY A 49 9.77 14.67 -13.64
CA GLY A 49 9.89 13.22 -13.53
C GLY A 49 10.06 12.76 -12.07
N VAL A 50 10.95 13.42 -11.31
CA VAL A 50 11.17 13.14 -9.89
C VAL A 50 9.90 13.41 -9.09
N ALA A 51 9.26 14.57 -9.27
CA ALA A 51 8.02 14.92 -8.58
C ALA A 51 6.91 13.90 -8.86
N ALA A 52 6.71 13.53 -10.13
CA ALA A 52 5.74 12.51 -10.53
C ALA A 52 6.06 11.14 -9.92
N GLY A 53 7.34 10.75 -9.88
CA GLY A 53 7.79 9.52 -9.24
C GLY A 53 7.51 9.49 -7.74
N VAL A 54 7.83 10.57 -7.02
CA VAL A 54 7.56 10.71 -5.58
C VAL A 54 6.06 10.69 -5.29
N LEU A 55 5.25 11.41 -6.08
CA LEU A 55 3.79 11.39 -5.97
C LEU A 55 3.21 9.99 -6.23
N ALA A 56 3.67 9.30 -7.27
CA ALA A 56 3.20 7.96 -7.62
C ALA A 56 3.57 6.93 -6.54
N THR A 57 4.81 6.95 -6.07
CA THR A 57 5.29 6.05 -5.00
C THR A 57 4.60 6.35 -3.67
N GLY A 58 4.51 7.62 -3.27
CA GLY A 58 3.77 8.06 -2.08
C GLY A 58 2.31 7.63 -2.11
N ARG A 59 1.63 7.74 -3.26
CA ARG A 59 0.26 7.23 -3.43
C ARG A 59 0.16 5.72 -3.30
N ARG A 60 1.09 4.96 -3.90
CA ARG A 60 1.10 3.49 -3.78
C ARG A 60 1.35 3.03 -2.34
N LEU A 61 2.30 3.65 -1.65
CA LEU A 61 2.61 3.35 -0.26
C LEU A 61 1.44 3.75 0.67
N GLY A 62 0.91 4.97 0.51
CA GLY A 62 -0.23 5.46 1.29
C GLY A 62 -1.52 4.66 1.06
N ALA A 63 -1.78 4.20 -0.17
CA ALA A 63 -2.95 3.35 -0.46
C ALA A 63 -2.87 1.97 0.23
N ARG A 64 -1.65 1.45 0.44
CA ARG A 64 -1.41 0.15 1.10
C ARG A 64 -1.33 0.26 2.62
N ALA A 65 -1.02 1.43 3.16
CA ALA A 65 -0.84 1.64 4.59
C ALA A 65 -2.02 1.14 5.45
N PRO A 66 -3.31 1.44 5.14
CA PRO A 66 -4.43 0.94 5.94
C PRO A 66 -4.55 -0.60 5.94
N ALA A 67 -4.26 -1.24 4.80
CA ALA A 67 -4.33 -2.69 4.69
C ALA A 67 -3.18 -3.38 5.44
N ILE A 68 -1.96 -2.82 5.38
CA ILE A 68 -0.80 -3.32 6.12
C ILE A 68 -1.02 -3.17 7.63
N VAL A 69 -1.52 -2.01 8.08
CA VAL A 69 -1.85 -1.78 9.50
C VAL A 69 -2.94 -2.74 9.98
N ARG A 70 -4.04 -2.88 9.22
CA ARG A 70 -5.13 -3.81 9.54
C ARG A 70 -4.66 -5.26 9.60
N SER A 71 -3.93 -5.74 8.60
CA SER A 71 -3.41 -7.11 8.57
C SER A 71 -2.43 -7.40 9.69
N GLY A 72 -1.54 -6.45 10.02
CA GLY A 72 -0.65 -6.54 11.18
C GLY A 72 -1.41 -6.56 12.51
N ALA A 73 -2.44 -5.72 12.65
CA ALA A 73 -3.30 -5.70 13.83
C ALA A 73 -4.08 -7.01 14.02
N LEU A 74 -4.67 -7.53 12.94
CA LEU A 74 -5.37 -8.82 12.95
C LEU A 74 -4.42 -9.96 13.30
N ARG A 75 -3.21 -9.97 12.75
CA ARG A 75 -2.19 -10.98 13.08
C ARG A 75 -1.78 -10.93 14.55
N ARG A 76 -1.57 -9.72 15.11
CA ARG A 76 -1.30 -9.55 16.54
C ARG A 76 -2.46 -10.03 17.41
N ARG A 77 -3.70 -9.74 17.02
CA ARG A 77 -4.90 -10.23 17.72
C ARG A 77 -5.03 -11.75 17.63
N ALA A 78 -4.74 -12.33 16.47
CA ALA A 78 -4.72 -13.77 16.26
C ALA A 78 -3.68 -14.43 17.17
N PHE A 79 -2.44 -13.93 17.25
CA PHE A 79 -1.45 -14.47 18.21
C PHE A 79 -1.91 -14.41 19.67
N ARG A 80 -2.57 -13.31 20.08
CA ARG A 80 -3.11 -13.15 21.44
C ARG A 80 -4.33 -14.03 21.73
N THR A 81 -4.99 -14.55 20.71
CA THR A 81 -6.20 -15.37 20.82
C THR A 81 -6.04 -16.76 20.19
N ALA A 82 -4.81 -17.11 19.78
CA ALA A 82 -4.47 -18.36 19.12
C ALA A 82 -4.74 -19.57 20.01
N PHE A 83 -4.68 -19.34 21.32
CA PHE A 83 -5.19 -20.26 22.32
C PHE A 83 -6.65 -19.90 22.59
N LEU A 84 -7.59 -20.65 21.99
CA LEU A 84 -8.83 -20.87 22.72
C LEU A 84 -8.43 -21.51 24.06
N PRO A 85 -9.06 -21.17 25.19
CA PRO A 85 -8.97 -22.03 26.36
C PRO A 85 -9.33 -23.44 25.89
N GLN A 86 -8.32 -24.32 25.81
CA GLN A 86 -8.54 -25.71 25.49
C GLN A 86 -9.56 -26.17 26.51
N ARG A 87 -10.76 -26.54 26.04
CA ARG A 87 -11.70 -27.26 26.90
C ARG A 87 -10.92 -28.47 27.36
N ASP A 88 -10.71 -28.55 28.66
CA ASP A 88 -10.00 -29.65 29.29
C ASP A 88 -10.55 -30.95 28.67
N PRO A 89 -9.73 -31.68 27.89
CA PRO A 89 -10.17 -32.92 27.27
C PRO A 89 -10.58 -33.96 28.32
N ASP A 90 -10.14 -33.75 29.57
CA ASP A 90 -10.44 -34.58 30.74
C ASP A 90 -11.54 -33.98 31.64
N ALA A 91 -12.22 -32.90 31.21
CA ALA A 91 -13.33 -32.32 31.96
C ALA A 91 -14.40 -33.38 32.30
N ARG A 92 -14.75 -33.47 33.58
CA ARG A 92 -15.72 -34.44 34.13
C ARG A 92 -17.04 -34.36 33.35
N GLY A 93 -17.35 -35.40 32.59
CA GLY A 93 -18.57 -35.49 31.77
C GLY A 93 -18.33 -35.71 30.27
N ARG A 94 -17.08 -35.68 29.79
CA ARG A 94 -16.75 -36.10 28.42
C ARG A 94 -16.12 -37.49 28.40
N ARG A 95 -16.67 -38.41 27.62
CA ARG A 95 -16.02 -39.70 27.35
C ARG A 95 -14.71 -39.42 26.63
N ARG A 96 -13.58 -39.84 27.21
CA ARG A 96 -12.28 -39.80 26.54
C ARG A 96 -12.42 -40.52 25.19
N PRO A 97 -12.09 -39.88 24.05
CA PRO A 97 -11.91 -40.62 22.81
C PRO A 97 -10.82 -41.65 23.09
N ARG A 98 -11.18 -42.94 23.09
CA ARG A 98 -10.19 -44.01 23.24
C ARG A 98 -9.28 -43.92 22.03
N ALA A 99 -7.97 -43.76 22.27
CA ALA A 99 -6.99 -43.87 21.21
C ALA A 99 -7.24 -45.18 20.44
N PRO A 100 -7.31 -45.16 19.10
CA PRO A 100 -7.37 -46.38 18.33
C PRO A 100 -6.07 -47.15 18.59
N GLY A 101 -6.11 -48.26 19.33
CA GLY A 101 -4.91 -49.07 19.56
C GLY A 101 -4.79 -49.85 20.87
N ALA A 102 -5.72 -49.75 21.82
CA ALA A 102 -5.67 -50.64 22.99
C ALA A 102 -6.36 -51.97 22.68
N ALA A 103 -5.72 -52.83 21.87
CA ALA A 103 -6.08 -54.23 21.81
C ALA A 103 -5.80 -54.85 23.19
N LEU A 104 -6.82 -55.46 23.82
CA LEU A 104 -6.64 -56.22 25.05
C LEU A 104 -5.75 -57.44 24.73
N ALA A 105 -4.61 -57.57 25.41
CA ALA A 105 -3.89 -58.83 25.42
C ALA A 105 -4.75 -59.88 26.14
N ALA A 106 -5.19 -60.90 25.41
CA ALA A 106 -5.90 -62.05 25.97
C ALA A 106 -4.93 -62.91 26.80
N ALA A 107 -5.46 -63.48 27.88
CA ALA A 107 -4.78 -64.29 28.89
C ALA A 107 -4.32 -65.66 28.38
#